data_AF-A0A150XPU8-F1
#
_entry.id   AF-A0A150XPU8-F1
#
_cell.length_a   1.000
_cell.length_b   1.000
_cell.length_c   1.000
_cell.angle_alpha   90.00
_cell.angle_beta   90.00
_cell.angle_gamma   90.00
#
_symmetry.space_group_name_H-M   'P 1'
#
loop_
_entity.id
_entity.type
_entity.pdbx_description
1 polymer ?
#
loop_
_entity_poly.entity_id
_entity_poly.type
_entity_poly.pdbx_seq_one_letter_code
_entity_poly.pdbx_strand_id
1 'polypeptide(L)' 'MGTIELKSNIHKIVDGIQNEHLLRVIYDFLKLKESEKSGGFWDSLTEEQKQEVLLAYDESEDDDNLIEREKVFKSKK' A
#
# COMPACT_ATOMS: atom_id res chain seq x y z
N MET A 1 15.90 -10.26 -15.23
CA MET A 1 14.92 -9.80 -16.25
C MET A 1 15.01 -8.30 -16.38
N GLY A 2 15.19 -7.80 -17.59
CA GLY A 2 15.13 -6.35 -17.86
C GLY A 2 13.69 -5.86 -17.99
N THR A 3 13.49 -4.53 -17.90
CA THR A 3 12.15 -3.90 -18.00
C THR A 3 11.38 -4.29 -19.27
N ILE A 4 12.09 -4.44 -20.41
CA ILE A 4 11.49 -4.83 -21.69
C ILE A 4 10.96 -6.27 -21.63
N GLU A 5 11.76 -7.18 -21.09
CA GLU A 5 11.43 -8.60 -20.97
C GLU A 5 10.25 -8.81 -20.00
N LEU A 6 10.22 -8.05 -18.90
CA LEU A 6 9.12 -8.09 -17.94
C LEU A 6 7.80 -7.63 -18.57
N LYS A 7 7.80 -6.51 -19.29
CA LYS A 7 6.61 -6.03 -20.01
C LYS A 7 6.11 -7.07 -21.02
N SER A 8 7.00 -7.66 -21.81
CA SER A 8 6.64 -8.69 -22.77
C SER A 8 5.99 -9.91 -22.10
N ASN A 9 6.52 -10.36 -20.98
CA ASN A 9 5.96 -11.49 -20.25
C ASN A 9 4.58 -11.17 -19.64
N ILE A 10 4.37 -9.95 -19.14
CA ILE A 10 3.05 -9.51 -18.64
C ILE A 10 2.02 -9.52 -19.78
N HIS A 11 2.34 -8.98 -20.95
CA HIS A 11 1.42 -9.00 -22.10
C HIS A 11 1.03 -10.43 -22.49
N LYS A 12 1.98 -11.36 -22.58
CA LYS A 12 1.68 -12.78 -22.90
C LYS A 12 0.76 -13.43 -21.88
N ILE A 13 0.91 -13.11 -20.59
CA ILE A 13 0.02 -13.61 -19.54
C ILE A 13 -1.38 -13.06 -19.75
N VAL A 14 -1.51 -11.75 -19.97
CA VAL A 14 -2.80 -11.09 -20.20
C VAL A 14 -3.51 -11.64 -21.45
N ASP A 15 -2.77 -11.83 -22.55
CA ASP A 15 -3.31 -12.38 -23.80
C ASP A 15 -3.86 -13.81 -23.64
N GLY A 16 -3.29 -14.58 -22.71
CA GLY A 16 -3.73 -15.93 -22.38
C GLY A 16 -5.01 -16.00 -21.53
N ILE A 17 -5.43 -14.91 -20.91
CA ILE A 17 -6.59 -14.90 -20.00
C ILE A 17 -7.87 -14.68 -20.81
N GLN A 18 -8.78 -15.64 -20.74
CA GLN A 18 -10.12 -15.55 -21.35
C GLN A 18 -11.21 -15.13 -20.36
N ASN A 19 -10.92 -15.17 -19.07
CA ASN A 19 -11.86 -14.82 -18.02
C ASN A 19 -11.92 -13.29 -17.85
N GLU A 20 -13.01 -12.67 -18.28
CA GLU A 20 -13.22 -11.22 -18.21
C GLU A 20 -13.17 -10.66 -16.79
N HIS A 21 -13.71 -11.39 -15.81
CA HIS A 21 -13.66 -10.97 -14.42
C HIS A 21 -12.21 -10.89 -13.92
N LEU A 22 -11.38 -11.88 -14.26
CA LEU A 22 -9.96 -11.87 -13.93
C LEU A 22 -9.23 -10.71 -14.62
N LEU A 23 -9.52 -10.45 -15.90
CA LEU A 23 -8.96 -9.31 -16.63
C LEU A 23 -9.34 -7.97 -15.96
N ARG A 24 -10.60 -7.82 -15.52
CA ARG A 24 -11.06 -6.64 -14.80
C ARG A 24 -10.27 -6.42 -13.51
N VAL A 25 -10.09 -7.45 -12.70
CA VAL A 25 -9.32 -7.37 -11.45
C VAL A 25 -7.86 -6.96 -11.71
N ILE A 26 -7.23 -7.56 -12.72
CA ILE A 26 -5.84 -7.24 -13.10
C ILE A 26 -5.74 -5.79 -13.59
N TYR A 27 -6.69 -5.35 -14.42
CA TYR A 27 -6.73 -3.98 -14.90
C TYR A 27 -6.86 -2.98 -13.75
N ASP A 28 -7.83 -3.16 -12.86
CA ASP A 28 -8.06 -2.25 -11.74
C ASP A 28 -6.83 -2.20 -10.81
N PHE A 29 -6.19 -3.34 -10.56
CA PHE A 29 -4.96 -3.42 -9.78
C PHE A 29 -3.80 -2.66 -10.44
N LEU A 30 -3.52 -2.93 -11.72
CA LEU A 30 -2.44 -2.26 -12.45
C LEU A 30 -2.71 -0.76 -12.56
N LYS A 31 -3.96 -0.35 -12.75
CA LYS A 31 -4.34 1.07 -12.84
C LYS A 31 -4.17 1.79 -11.52
N LEU A 32 -4.54 1.16 -10.41
CA LEU A 32 -4.31 1.67 -9.06
C LEU A 32 -2.81 1.85 -8.79
N LYS A 33 -2.00 0.84 -9.11
CA LYS A 33 -0.55 0.88 -8.87
C LYS A 33 0.20 1.81 -9.83
N GLU A 34 -0.33 2.05 -11.03
CA GLU A 34 0.20 3.06 -11.96
C GLU A 34 -0.05 4.49 -11.44
N SER A 35 -1.20 4.73 -10.81
CA SER A 35 -1.57 6.06 -10.29
C SER A 35 -1.05 6.33 -8.87
N GLU A 36 -0.79 5.28 -8.09
CA GLU A 36 -0.14 5.39 -6.79
C GLU A 36 1.32 5.85 -6.95
N LYS A 37 1.53 7.17 -6.89
CA LYS A 37 2.84 7.70 -6.51
C LYS A 37 3.10 7.26 -5.06
N SER A 38 4.28 6.70 -4.79
CA SER A 38 4.74 6.49 -3.42
C SER A 38 4.60 7.79 -2.64
N GLY A 39 3.94 7.75 -1.49
CA GLY A 39 3.64 8.96 -0.72
C GLY A 39 2.25 9.54 -0.96
N GLY A 40 1.41 9.00 -1.85
CA GLY A 40 0.07 9.57 -2.12
C GLY A 40 -0.82 9.75 -0.89
N PHE A 41 -0.75 8.85 0.09
CA PHE A 41 -1.44 9.05 1.38
C PHE A 41 -0.78 10.15 2.22
N TRP A 42 0.54 10.12 2.36
CA TRP A 42 1.31 11.16 3.07
C TRP A 42 1.05 12.56 2.48
N ASP A 43 1.02 12.67 1.16
CA ASP A 43 0.74 13.90 0.43
C ASP A 43 -0.71 14.37 0.57
N SER A 44 -1.63 13.47 0.94
CA SER A 44 -3.04 13.79 1.20
C SER A 44 -3.31 14.30 2.62
N LEU A 45 -2.37 14.13 3.55
CA LEU A 45 -2.49 14.62 4.93
C LEU A 45 -2.32 16.14 5.00
N THR A 46 -3.06 16.81 5.88
CA THR A 46 -2.78 18.20 6.23
C THR A 46 -1.44 18.32 6.95
N GLU A 47 -0.87 19.52 7.03
CA GLU A 47 0.40 19.72 7.73
C GLU A 47 0.28 19.33 9.21
N GLU A 48 -0.86 19.62 9.85
CA GLU A 48 -1.13 19.20 11.23
C GLU A 48 -1.11 17.68 11.36
N GLN A 49 -1.77 16.96 10.44
CA GLN A 49 -1.80 15.50 10.45
C GLN A 49 -0.42 14.88 10.21
N LYS A 50 0.40 15.48 9.36
CA LYS A 50 1.80 15.05 9.16
C LYS A 50 2.61 15.25 10.44
N GLN A 51 2.46 16.39 11.12
CA GLN A 51 3.14 16.65 12.39
C GLN A 51 2.74 15.62 13.46
N GLU A 52 1.46 15.28 13.56
CA GLU A 52 0.98 14.23 14.48
C GLU A 52 1.61 12.86 14.18
N VAL A 53 1.75 12.49 12.91
CA VAL A 53 2.41 11.22 12.54
C VAL A 53 3.90 11.24 12.89
N LEU A 54 4.60 12.34 12.67
CA LEU A 54 6.02 12.48 13.03
C LEU A 54 6.20 12.46 14.56
N LEU A 55 5.33 13.16 15.29
CA LEU A 55 5.34 13.17 16.74
C LEU A 55 5.13 11.77 17.31
N ALA A 56 4.13 11.04 16.81
CA ALA A 56 3.87 9.66 17.23
C ALA A 56 5.05 8.72 16.91
N TYR A 57 5.78 8.98 15.83
CA TYR A 57 7.00 8.24 15.50
C TYR A 57 8.11 8.51 16.54
N ASP A 58 8.37 9.78 16.84
CA ASP A 58 9.38 10.18 17.84
C ASP A 58 9.03 9.66 19.24
N GLU A 59 7.75 9.75 19.65
CA GLU A 59 7.26 9.24 20.93
C GLU A 59 7.40 7.71 21.03
N SER A 60 7.34 6.99 19.92
CA SER A 60 7.47 5.53 19.88
C SER A 60 8.90 5.03 20.08
N GLU A 61 9.90 5.91 19.99
CA GLU A 61 11.29 5.57 20.33
C GLU A 61 11.51 5.47 21.85
N ASP A 62 10.56 5.95 22.65
CA ASP A 62 10.54 5.79 24.11
C ASP A 62 9.66 4.59 24.50
N ASP A 63 10.30 3.55 25.02
CA ASP A 63 9.64 2.31 25.46
C ASP A 63 8.56 2.56 26.52
N ASP A 64 8.68 3.63 27.34
CA ASP A 64 7.70 3.97 28.37
C ASP A 64 6.36 4.45 27.76
N ASN A 65 6.37 4.92 26.52
CA ASN A 65 5.16 5.33 25.77
C ASN A 65 4.49 4.16 25.06
N LEU A 66 5.15 2.99 24.98
CA LEU A 66 4.61 1.83 24.29
C LEU A 66 3.55 1.12 25.11
N ILE A 67 2.52 0.62 24.43
CA ILE A 67 1.49 -0.22 25.03
C ILE A 67 1.58 -1.64 24.51
N GLU A 68 1.32 -2.62 25.40
CA GLU A 68 1.30 -4.03 25.04
C GLU A 68 0.37 -4.30 23.85
N ARG A 69 0.84 -5.14 22.92
CA ARG A 69 0.13 -5.54 21.70
C ARG A 69 -1.30 -6.01 22.00
N GLU A 70 -1.47 -6.78 23.06
CA GLU A 70 -2.75 -7.34 23.51
C GLU A 70 -3.75 -6.25 23.90
N LYS A 71 -3.27 -5.10 24.38
CA LYS A 71 -4.09 -3.92 24.73
C LYS A 71 -4.51 -3.16 23.47
N VAL A 72 -3.64 -3.07 22.46
CA VAL A 72 -3.92 -2.45 21.15
C VAL A 72 -4.95 -3.26 20.37
N PHE A 73 -4.72 -4.56 20.23
CA PHE A 73 -5.52 -5.45 19.38
C PHE A 73 -6.60 -6.19 20.16
N LYS A 74 -7.15 -5.59 21.23
CA LYS A 74 -8.25 -6.19 22.01
C LYS A 74 -9.30 -6.73 21.05
N SER A 75 -9.33 -8.06 20.94
CA SER A 75 -10.27 -8.74 20.08
C SER A 75 -11.65 -8.39 20.61
N LYS A 76 -12.47 -7.70 19.80
CA LYS A 76 -13.91 -7.66 20.05
C LYS A 76 -14.37 -9.12 19.96
N LYS A 77 -14.51 -9.75 21.12
CA LYS A 77 -15.16 -11.05 21.27
C LYS A 77 -16.66 -10.87 21.13
#